data_AF-A0AAV9FH52-F1
#
_entry.id   AF-A0AAV9FH52-F1
#
_cell.length_a   1.000
_cell.length_b   1.000
_cell.length_c   1.000
_cell.angle_alpha   90.00
_cell.angle_beta   90.00
_cell.angle_gamma   90.00
#
_symmetry.space_group_name_H-M   'P 1'
#
loop_
_entity.id
_entity.type
_entity.pdbx_description
1 polymer ?
#
loop_
_entity_poly.entity_id
_entity_poly.type
_entity_poly.pdbx_seq_one_letter_code
_entity_poly.pdbx_strand_id
1 'polypeptide(L)' 'MARSFLAPGFRFHPTDVELVRYYLTRKVTQKPLHVEAISEVELYKFAPWDLPGIGCA' A
#
# COMPACT_ATOMS: atom_id res chain seq x y z
N MET A 1 0.71 -13.15 -15.22
CA MET A 1 -0.27 -12.51 -14.32
C MET A 1 -0.44 -13.40 -13.10
N ALA A 2 0.18 -13.03 -11.97
CA ALA A 2 0.01 -13.80 -10.74
C ALA A 2 -1.45 -13.66 -10.29
N ARG A 3 -2.12 -14.81 -10.11
CA ARG A 3 -3.47 -14.86 -9.55
C ARG A 3 -3.35 -14.40 -8.10
N SER A 4 -3.95 -13.27 -7.75
CA SER A 4 -4.13 -12.92 -6.35
C SER A 4 -4.90 -14.05 -5.66
N PHE A 5 -4.38 -14.59 -4.55
CA PHE A 5 -5.01 -15.67 -3.76
C PHE A 5 -6.32 -15.24 -3.05
N LEU A 6 -6.89 -14.13 -3.47
CA LEU A 6 -7.98 -13.45 -2.79
C LEU A 6 -9.30 -13.75 -3.49
N ALA A 7 -10.33 -14.04 -2.71
CA ALA A 7 -11.67 -14.24 -3.24
C ALA A 7 -12.17 -12.96 -3.93
N PRO A 8 -13.00 -13.07 -4.98
CA PRO A 8 -13.65 -11.92 -5.59
C PRO A 8 -14.31 -11.02 -4.53
N GLY A 9 -14.09 -9.71 -4.65
CA GLY A 9 -14.61 -8.73 -3.69
C GLY A 9 -13.66 -8.37 -2.56
N PHE A 10 -12.58 -9.13 -2.32
CA PHE A 10 -11.55 -8.71 -1.39
C PHE A 10 -10.81 -7.48 -1.94
N ARG A 11 -10.69 -6.44 -1.12
CA ARG A 11 -10.05 -5.17 -1.47
C ARG A 11 -9.23 -4.68 -0.30
N PHE A 12 -8.26 -3.84 -0.61
CA PHE A 12 -7.56 -3.07 0.42
C PHE A 12 -8.53 -2.04 1.01
N HIS A 13 -8.98 -2.27 2.24
CA HIS A 13 -9.88 -1.39 2.99
C HIS A 13 -9.52 -1.38 4.47
N PRO A 14 -8.31 -0.91 4.84
CA PRO A 14 -7.87 -0.88 6.23
C PRO A 14 -8.61 0.20 7.04
N THR A 15 -8.72 -0.03 8.34
CA THR A 15 -9.09 1.01 9.31
C THR A 15 -7.92 1.96 9.60
N ASP A 16 -8.20 3.14 10.17
CA ASP A 16 -7.16 4.10 10.59
C ASP A 16 -6.14 3.47 11.55
N VAL A 17 -6.63 2.60 12.45
CA VAL A 17 -5.79 1.89 13.42
C VAL A 17 -4.84 0.92 12.70
N GLU A 18 -5.31 0.21 11.68
CA GLU A 18 -4.48 -0.71 10.89
C GLU A 18 -3.45 0.06 10.03
N LEU A 19 -3.84 1.18 9.43
CA LEU A 19 -2.91 2.05 8.69
C LEU A 19 -1.72 2.48 9.56
N VAL A 20 -1.98 2.93 10.80
CA VAL A 20 -0.93 3.41 11.69
C VAL A 20 -0.17 2.27 12.37
N ARG A 21 -0.88 1.37 13.06
CA ARG A 21 -0.26 0.34 13.91
C ARG A 21 0.36 -0.79 13.11
N TYR A 22 -0.21 -1.14 11.96
CA TYR A 22 0.31 -2.23 11.15
C TYR A 22 1.21 -1.71 10.03
N TYR A 23 0.71 -0.86 9.12
CA TYR A 23 1.50 -0.46 7.94
C TYR A 23 2.62 0.53 8.28
N LEU A 24 2.27 1.69 8.84
CA LEU A 24 3.25 2.75 9.11
C LEU A 24 4.29 2.33 10.14
N THR A 25 3.84 1.77 11.28
CA THR A 25 4.74 1.36 12.36
C THR A 25 5.73 0.28 11.89
N ARG A 26 5.28 -0.72 11.11
CA ARG A 26 6.19 -1.73 10.57
C ARG A 26 7.20 -1.13 9.61
N LYS A 27 6.77 -0.24 8.72
CA LYS A 27 7.65 0.44 7.78
C LYS A 27 8.77 1.22 8.48
N VAL A 28 8.44 2.08 9.46
CA VAL A 28 9.45 2.88 10.18
C VAL A 28 10.34 2.06 11.09
N THR A 29 9.89 0.86 11.50
CA THR A 29 10.70 -0.10 12.29
C THR A 29 11.38 -1.17 11.43
N GLN A 30 11.37 -1.01 10.11
CA GLN A 30 11.93 -1.95 9.13
C GLN A 30 11.46 -3.40 9.31
N LYS A 31 10.23 -3.59 9.78
CA LYS A 31 9.59 -4.90 9.87
C LYS A 31 8.97 -5.26 8.53
N PRO A 32 9.04 -6.53 8.10
CA PRO A 32 8.47 -6.97 6.83
C PRO A 32 6.95 -6.74 6.80
N LEU A 33 6.40 -6.39 5.64
CA LEU A 33 4.95 -6.35 5.42
C LEU A 33 4.51 -7.66 4.76
N HIS A 34 3.41 -8.26 5.21
CA HIS A 34 2.88 -9.46 4.57
C HIS A 34 2.28 -9.17 3.18
N VAL A 35 1.87 -7.92 2.94
CA VAL A 35 1.29 -7.46 1.68
C VAL A 35 1.84 -6.08 1.38
N GLU A 36 2.50 -5.93 0.23
CA GLU A 36 3.00 -4.66 -0.30
C GLU A 36 1.86 -3.87 -0.98
N ALA A 37 0.89 -3.44 -0.17
CA ALA A 37 -0.29 -2.71 -0.67
C ALA A 37 -0.05 -1.19 -0.87
N ILE A 38 1.04 -0.64 -0.33
CA ILE A 38 1.33 0.80 -0.33
C ILE A 38 2.72 1.04 -0.92
N SER A 39 2.78 1.72 -2.05
CA SER A 39 4.01 2.00 -2.79
C SER A 39 4.80 3.18 -2.21
N GLU A 40 6.11 3.21 -2.46
CA GLU A 40 6.98 4.31 -2.08
C GLU A 40 7.05 5.37 -3.17
N VAL A 41 6.72 6.62 -2.84
CA VAL A 41 6.75 7.74 -3.77
C VAL A 41 7.10 9.04 -3.05
N GLU A 42 7.88 9.88 -3.72
CA GLU A 42 8.11 11.26 -3.31
C GLU A 42 6.88 12.12 -3.65
N LEU A 43 5.87 12.08 -2.78
CA LEU A 43 4.52 12.64 -3.02
C LEU A 43 4.53 14.07 -3.59
N TYR A 44 5.42 14.94 -3.08
CA TYR A 44 5.46 16.35 -3.45
C TYR A 44 6.11 16.66 -4.81
N LYS A 45 6.64 15.65 -5.51
CA LYS A 45 7.19 15.81 -6.87
C LYS A 45 6.14 15.68 -7.98
N PHE A 46 4.92 15.23 -7.64
CA PHE A 46 3.91 14.85 -8.61
C PHE A 46 2.61 15.61 -8.40
N ALA A 47 1.87 15.87 -9.47
CA ALA A 47 0.49 16.31 -9.31
C ALA A 47 -0.38 15.13 -8.86
N PRO A 48 -1.52 15.37 -8.16
CA PRO A 48 -2.35 14.30 -7.64
C PRO A 48 -2.81 13.27 -8.68
N TRP A 49 -3.03 13.70 -9.92
CA TRP A 49 -3.46 12.84 -11.03
C TRP A 49 -2.33 12.02 -11.66
N ASP A 50 -1.07 12.34 -11.39
CA ASP A 50 0.08 11.56 -11.86
C ASP A 50 0.30 10.31 -10.98
N LEU A 51 -0.14 10.35 -9.72
CA LEU A 51 0.10 9.31 -8.70
C LEU A 51 -0.43 7.90 -9.07
N PRO A 52 -1.64 7.72 -9.64
CA PRO A 52 -2.16 6.38 -9.93
C PRO A 52 -1.29 5.57 -10.90
N GLY A 53 -0.53 6.22 -11.77
CA GLY A 53 0.36 5.55 -12.73
C GLY A 53 1.73 5.17 -12.16
N ILE A 54 2.07 5.65 -10.96
CA ILE A 54 3.39 5.46 -10.34
C ILE A 54 3.41 4.22 -9.42
N GLY A 55 2.24 3.81 -8.91
CA GLY A 55 2.13 2.89 -7.78
C GLY A 55 1.88 1.41 -8.09
N CYS A 56 1.81 0.95 -9.34
CA CYS A 56 1.56 -0.46 -9.65
C CYS A 56 2.80 -1.15 -10.25
N ALA A 57 3.41 -2.04 -9.46
CA ALA A 57 4.29 -3.11 -9.93
C ALA A 57 3.65 -4.47 -9.58
#